data_AF-A0A1C6CTY9-F1
#
_entry.id   AF-A0A1C6CTY9-F1
#
_cell.length_a   1.000
_cell.length_b   1.000
_cell.length_c   1.000
_cell.angle_alpha   90.00
_cell.angle_beta   90.00
_cell.angle_gamma   90.00
#
_symmetry.space_group_name_H-M   'P 1'
#
loop_
_entity.id
_entity.type
_entity.pdbx_description
1 polymer ?
#
loop_
_entity_poly.entity_id
_entity_poly.type
_entity_poly.pdbx_seq_one_letter_code
_entity_poly.pdbx_strand_id
1 'polypeptide(L)'
;MEDLGIAHKILFDAGQIVYSDEPLYYYYQRDGSTLHTDCIKFFQDRLAMVTERYLFLEKLYPDMLENDAYFVDMALNDYPILYRSALDPESDQLIRHAYQKSRSILSFYNKMRFAFFSRSKALYYFIERRNCNLARYDNC
;
A
#
# COMPACT_ATOMS: atom_id res chain seq x y z
N MET A 1 4.68 -1.54 12.26
CA MET A 1 3.62 -1.84 11.29
C MET A 1 2.24 -1.66 11.91
N GLU A 2 2.07 -2.03 13.19
CA GLU A 2 0.86 -1.74 13.99
C GLU A 2 0.30 -0.33 13.79
N ASP A 3 1.15 0.71 13.85
CA ASP A 3 0.73 2.10 13.65
C ASP A 3 -0.08 2.32 12.36
N LEU A 4 0.31 1.64 11.27
CA LEU A 4 -0.38 1.74 9.97
C LEU A 4 -1.81 1.16 10.03
N GLY A 5 -1.99 0.08 10.80
CA GLY A 5 -3.27 -0.60 10.97
C GLY A 5 -4.19 0.04 12.02
N ILE A 6 -3.65 0.84 12.95
CA ILE A 6 -4.42 1.37 14.10
C ILE A 6 -4.64 2.89 14.05
N ALA A 7 -3.70 3.69 13.54
CA ALA A 7 -3.76 5.14 13.63
C ALA A 7 -5.05 5.74 13.06
N HIS A 8 -5.56 5.19 11.95
CA HIS A 8 -6.80 5.65 11.32
C HIS A 8 -8.04 5.45 12.20
N LYS A 9 -8.06 4.41 13.05
CA LYS A 9 -9.15 4.14 13.99
C LYS A 9 -9.13 5.13 15.15
N ILE A 10 -7.92 5.39 15.69
CA ILE A 10 -7.73 6.41 16.74
C ILE A 10 -8.17 7.79 16.24
N LEU A 11 -7.77 8.16 15.02
CA LEU A 11 -8.17 9.43 14.41
C LEU A 11 -9.67 9.49 14.15
N PHE A 12 -10.30 8.37 13.78
CA PHE A 12 -11.74 8.31 13.56
C PHE A 12 -12.54 8.51 14.85
N ASP A 13 -12.08 7.94 15.98
CA ASP A 13 -12.73 8.08 17.28
C ASP A 13 -12.44 9.42 17.97
N ALA A 14 -11.53 10.24 17.41
CA ALA A 14 -11.15 11.52 18.01
C ALA A 14 -12.25 12.58 17.82
N GLY A 15 -12.68 13.21 18.92
CA GLY A 15 -13.65 14.31 18.87
C GLY A 15 -13.12 15.60 18.24
N GLN A 16 -11.80 15.80 18.26
CA GLN A 16 -11.13 16.92 17.61
C GLN A 16 -9.69 16.52 17.26
N ILE A 17 -9.22 16.95 16.09
CA ILE A 17 -7.84 16.78 15.64
C ILE A 17 -7.24 18.17 15.44
N VAL A 18 -6.06 18.41 16.01
CA VAL A 18 -5.27 19.65 15.82
C VAL A 18 -3.95 19.27 15.18
N TYR A 19 -3.58 19.99 14.12
CA TYR A 19 -2.35 19.78 13.37
C TYR A 19 -1.46 21.03 13.46
N SER A 20 -0.16 20.83 13.65
CA SER A 20 0.88 21.86 13.57
C SER A 20 1.95 21.38 12.60
N ASP A 21 2.42 22.26 11.74
CA ASP A 21 3.50 22.05 10.79
C ASP A 21 4.89 22.33 11.39
N GLU A 22 4.96 22.70 12.68
CA GLU A 22 6.22 22.91 13.37
C GLU A 22 6.95 21.56 13.60
N PRO A 23 8.25 21.46 13.26
CA PRO A 23 9.02 20.23 13.40
C PRO A 23 9.45 19.99 14.86
N LEU A 24 8.47 19.68 15.72
CA LEU A 24 8.67 19.47 17.15
C LEU A 24 9.20 18.07 17.51
N TYR A 25 9.13 17.12 16.57
CA TYR A 25 9.56 15.74 16.76
C TYR A 25 10.56 15.32 15.67
N TYR A 26 11.72 14.79 16.10
CA TYR A 26 12.76 14.30 15.21
C TYR A 26 12.86 12.78 15.28
N TYR A 27 12.77 12.12 14.12
CA TYR A 27 12.93 10.68 14.03
C TYR A 27 14.41 10.31 14.06
N TYR A 28 14.86 9.66 15.14
CA TYR A 28 16.23 9.16 15.25
C TYR A 28 16.33 7.73 14.70
N GLN A 29 16.99 7.58 13.55
CA GLN A 29 17.26 6.27 12.96
C GLN A 29 18.53 5.68 13.58
N ARG A 30 18.36 4.62 14.38
CA ARG A 30 19.48 3.88 14.99
C ARG A 30 19.93 2.71 14.11
N ASP A 31 21.21 2.35 14.23
CA ASP A 31 21.72 1.09 13.67
C ASP A 31 20.95 -0.11 14.23
N GLY A 32 20.61 -1.06 13.35
CA GLY A 32 19.81 -2.24 13.73
C GLY A 32 18.33 -1.95 14.00
N SER A 33 17.79 -0.81 13.56
CA SER A 33 16.34 -0.57 13.59
C SER A 33 15.58 -1.68 12.83
N THR A 34 14.52 -2.20 13.44
CA THR A 34 13.66 -3.27 12.90
C THR A 34 12.85 -2.85 11.67
N LEU A 35 12.95 -1.59 11.25
CA LEU A 35 12.49 -1.10 9.95
C LEU A 35 13.13 -1.79 8.74
N HIS A 36 14.12 -2.68 8.94
CA HIS A 36 14.94 -3.24 7.87
C HIS A 36 14.78 -4.75 7.63
N THR A 37 13.92 -5.46 8.37
CA THR A 37 13.67 -6.88 8.09
C THR A 37 12.47 -7.03 7.16
N ASP A 38 12.64 -6.57 5.93
CA ASP A 38 11.64 -6.61 4.85
C ASP A 38 11.47 -8.04 4.29
N CYS A 39 11.02 -8.98 5.12
CA CYS A 39 10.69 -10.34 4.67
C CYS A 39 9.32 -10.36 3.97
N ILE A 40 9.03 -11.38 3.16
CA ILE A 40 7.73 -11.56 2.48
C ILE A 40 6.55 -11.38 3.45
N LYS A 41 6.68 -11.89 4.69
CA LYS A 41 5.67 -11.75 5.74
C LYS A 41 5.31 -10.29 6.04
N PHE A 42 6.30 -9.39 6.02
CA PHE A 42 6.07 -7.96 6.20
C PHE A 42 5.11 -7.40 5.16
N PHE A 43 5.30 -7.74 3.88
CA PHE A 43 4.45 -7.24 2.79
C PHE A 43 3.06 -7.88 2.82
N GLN A 44 2.94 -9.13 3.26
CA GLN A 44 1.63 -9.78 3.47
C GLN A 44 0.84 -9.05 4.56
N ASP A 45 1.48 -8.78 5.70
CA ASP A 45 0.83 -8.11 6.83
C ASP A 45 0.48 -6.66 6.46
N ARG A 46 1.34 -5.97 5.71
CA ARG A 46 1.07 -4.61 5.23
C ARG A 46 -0.12 -4.57 4.27
N LEU A 47 -0.18 -5.48 3.30
CA LEU A 47 -1.31 -5.56 2.38
C LEU A 47 -2.61 -5.84 3.14
N ALA A 48 -2.60 -6.76 4.11
CA ALA A 48 -3.77 -7.05 4.93
C ALA A 48 -4.26 -5.80 5.71
N MET A 49 -3.36 -5.07 6.36
CA MET A 49 -3.70 -3.84 7.10
C MET A 49 -4.23 -2.74 6.18
N VAL A 50 -3.63 -2.59 4.99
CA VAL A 50 -4.06 -1.59 4.01
C VAL A 50 -5.42 -1.96 3.41
N THR A 51 -5.69 -3.24 3.16
CA THR A 51 -7.01 -3.74 2.76
C THR A 51 -8.07 -3.50 3.83
N GLU A 52 -7.76 -3.79 5.10
CA GLU A 52 -8.69 -3.53 6.21
C GLU A 52 -9.04 -2.03 6.29
N ARG A 53 -8.03 -1.16 6.26
CA ARG A 53 -8.22 0.30 6.25
C ARG A 53 -9.05 0.74 5.04
N TYR A 54 -8.75 0.20 3.85
CA TYR A 54 -9.48 0.51 2.63
C TYR A 54 -10.97 0.22 2.79
N LEU A 55 -11.32 -1.01 3.20
CA LEU A 55 -12.69 -1.44 3.38
C LEU A 55 -13.42 -0.67 4.49
N PHE A 56 -12.72 -0.34 5.57
CA PHE A 56 -13.26 0.47 6.66
C PHE A 56 -13.67 1.86 6.17
N LEU A 57 -12.77 2.56 5.47
CA LEU A 57 -13.04 3.91 4.96
C LEU A 57 -14.01 3.90 3.78
N GLU A 58 -13.97 2.88 2.91
CA GLU A 58 -14.92 2.70 1.80
C GLU A 58 -16.36 2.62 2.33
N LYS A 59 -16.57 1.92 3.45
CA LYS A 59 -17.89 1.78 4.07
C LYS A 59 -18.43 3.10 4.64
N LEU A 60 -17.56 3.95 5.16
CA LEU A 60 -17.95 5.20 5.84
C LEU A 60 -17.96 6.40 4.90
N TYR A 61 -17.04 6.43 3.95
CA TYR A 61 -16.78 7.52 3.02
C TYR A 61 -16.59 6.96 1.60
N PRO A 62 -17.65 6.43 0.96
CA PRO A 62 -17.55 5.75 -0.33
C PRO A 62 -17.05 6.66 -1.47
N ASP A 63 -17.19 7.98 -1.33
CA ASP A 63 -16.75 8.95 -2.34
C ASP A 63 -15.32 9.48 -2.11
N MET A 64 -14.61 9.01 -1.07
CA MET A 64 -13.25 9.45 -0.74
C MET A 64 -12.22 8.82 -1.69
N LEU A 65 -12.02 9.46 -2.85
CA LEU A 65 -11.10 8.98 -3.88
C LEU A 65 -9.66 8.81 -3.38
N GLU A 66 -9.23 9.60 -2.39
CA GLU A 66 -7.90 9.49 -1.78
C GLU A 66 -7.70 8.13 -1.11
N ASN A 67 -8.76 7.54 -0.54
CA ASN A 67 -8.70 6.19 0.04
C ASN A 67 -8.45 5.15 -1.06
N ASP A 68 -9.20 5.24 -2.15
CA ASP A 68 -9.04 4.37 -3.32
C ASP A 68 -7.64 4.50 -3.94
N ALA A 69 -7.16 5.74 -4.13
CA ALA A 69 -5.85 6.01 -4.73
C ALA A 69 -4.70 5.49 -3.85
N TYR A 70 -4.80 5.69 -2.53
CA TYR A 70 -3.83 5.18 -1.56
C TYR A 70 -3.77 3.65 -1.58
N PHE A 71 -4.94 2.99 -1.59
CA PHE A 71 -5.01 1.53 -1.67
C PHE A 71 -4.34 1.00 -2.94
N VAL A 72 -4.62 1.61 -4.10
CA VAL A 72 -4.00 1.22 -5.37
C VAL A 72 -2.49 1.38 -5.34
N ASP A 73 -1.98 2.52 -4.84
CA ASP A 73 -0.54 2.76 -4.78
C ASP A 73 0.17 1.70 -3.92
N MET A 74 -0.33 1.47 -2.71
CA MET A 74 0.22 0.49 -1.77
C MET A 74 0.15 -0.93 -2.33
N ALA A 75 -0.99 -1.33 -2.89
CA ALA A 75 -1.15 -2.67 -3.43
C ALA A 75 -0.23 -2.90 -4.65
N LEU A 76 -0.08 -1.91 -5.53
CA LEU A 76 0.86 -1.99 -6.64
C LEU A 76 2.32 -2.02 -6.17
N ASN A 77 2.67 -1.32 -5.09
CA ASN A 77 4.01 -1.38 -4.48
C ASN A 77 4.35 -2.77 -3.94
N ASP A 78 3.38 -3.45 -3.32
CA ASP A 78 3.61 -4.71 -2.62
C ASP A 78 3.50 -5.92 -3.55
N TYR A 79 2.68 -5.80 -4.59
CA TYR A 79 2.36 -6.88 -5.51
C TYR A 79 3.59 -7.59 -6.12
N PRO A 80 4.62 -6.88 -6.62
CA PRO A 80 5.80 -7.54 -7.19
C PRO A 80 6.55 -8.43 -6.18
N ILE A 81 6.51 -8.08 -4.90
CA ILE A 81 7.18 -8.86 -3.85
C ILE A 81 6.33 -10.09 -3.52
N LEU A 82 5.01 -9.91 -3.50
CA LEU A 82 4.03 -10.97 -3.20
C LEU A 82 3.70 -11.87 -4.40
N TYR A 83 4.18 -11.54 -5.60
CA TYR A 83 3.83 -12.24 -6.83
C TYR A 83 4.09 -13.75 -6.74
N ARG A 84 5.23 -14.13 -6.15
CA ARG A 84 5.62 -15.55 -5.98
C ARG A 84 4.92 -16.24 -4.80
N SER A 85 4.43 -15.49 -3.83
CA SER A 85 3.72 -16.04 -2.66
C SER A 85 2.23 -16.27 -2.90
N ALA A 86 1.77 -16.18 -4.17
CA ALA A 86 0.39 -16.21 -4.62
C ALA A 86 -0.46 -15.10 -3.98
N LEU A 87 -0.76 -14.06 -4.76
CA LEU A 87 -1.74 -13.06 -4.33
C LEU A 87 -3.14 -13.69 -4.33
N ASP A 88 -3.90 -13.42 -3.29
CA ASP A 88 -5.29 -13.84 -3.20
C ASP A 88 -6.13 -13.21 -4.35
N PRO A 89 -7.06 -13.95 -4.99
CA PRO A 89 -7.92 -13.41 -6.06
C PRO A 89 -8.80 -12.23 -5.65
N GLU A 90 -9.22 -12.14 -4.39
CA GLU A 90 -10.05 -11.06 -3.83
C GLU A 90 -9.28 -9.73 -3.89
N SER A 91 -8.01 -9.74 -3.51
CA SER A 91 -7.12 -8.58 -3.60
C SER A 91 -7.01 -8.03 -5.03
N ASP A 92 -6.98 -8.88 -6.07
CA ASP A 92 -6.96 -8.42 -7.47
C ASP A 92 -8.22 -7.63 -7.83
N GLN A 93 -9.39 -8.11 -7.39
CA GLN A 93 -10.67 -7.47 -7.66
C GLN A 93 -10.76 -6.12 -6.95
N LEU A 94 -10.34 -6.05 -5.68
CA LEU A 94 -10.30 -4.82 -4.91
C LEU A 94 -9.41 -3.78 -5.57
N ILE A 95 -8.22 -4.16 -6.03
CA ILE A 95 -7.30 -3.24 -6.72
C ILE A 95 -7.94 -2.67 -7.99
N ARG A 96 -8.62 -3.51 -8.77
CA ARG A 96 -9.33 -3.08 -9.99
C ARG A 96 -10.49 -2.14 -9.69
N HIS A 97 -11.26 -2.44 -8.65
CA HIS A 97 -12.37 -1.60 -8.20
C HIS A 97 -11.88 -0.22 -7.76
N ALA A 98 -10.92 -0.18 -6.82
CA ALA A 98 -10.34 1.07 -6.32
C ALA A 98 -9.67 1.89 -7.44
N TYR A 99 -8.99 1.23 -8.39
CA TYR A 99 -8.42 1.92 -9.55
C TYR A 99 -9.48 2.60 -10.42
N GLN A 100 -10.60 1.93 -10.67
CA GLN A 100 -11.68 2.50 -11.49
C GLN A 100 -12.23 3.78 -10.86
N LYS A 101 -12.44 3.79 -9.54
CA LYS A 101 -12.90 4.97 -8.79
C LYS A 101 -11.87 6.11 -8.79
N SER A 102 -10.62 5.80 -8.44
CA SER A 102 -9.56 6.81 -8.25
C SER A 102 -8.79 7.21 -9.52
N ARG A 103 -9.14 6.67 -10.69
CA ARG A 103 -8.37 6.87 -11.94
C ARG A 103 -8.11 8.35 -12.25
N SER A 104 -9.03 9.25 -11.95
CA SER A 104 -8.87 10.68 -12.22
C SER A 104 -7.68 11.29 -11.47
N ILE A 105 -7.50 10.94 -10.19
CA ILE A 105 -6.50 11.54 -9.30
C ILE A 105 -5.18 10.77 -9.25
N LEU A 106 -5.13 9.55 -9.77
CA LEU A 106 -3.90 8.75 -9.81
C LEU A 106 -2.82 9.42 -10.68
N SER A 107 -1.58 9.34 -10.21
CA SER A 107 -0.40 9.77 -10.96
C SER A 107 -0.26 9.01 -12.29
N PHE A 108 0.40 9.62 -13.28
CA PHE A 108 0.71 8.93 -14.53
C PHE A 108 1.50 7.63 -14.29
N TYR A 109 2.42 7.66 -13.33
CA TYR A 109 3.21 6.49 -12.93
C TYR A 109 2.31 5.33 -12.46
N ASN A 110 1.36 5.58 -11.55
CA ASN A 110 0.45 4.53 -11.07
C ASN A 110 -0.52 4.04 -12.14
N LYS A 111 -0.96 4.92 -13.06
CA LYS A 111 -1.73 4.52 -14.24
C LYS A 111 -0.95 3.54 -15.13
N MET A 112 0.34 3.81 -15.37
CA MET A 112 1.21 2.92 -16.13
C MET A 112 1.44 1.58 -15.43
N ARG A 113 1.71 1.59 -14.12
CA ARG A 113 1.85 0.38 -13.32
C ARG A 113 0.60 -0.48 -13.36
N PHE A 114 -0.57 0.13 -13.17
CA PHE A 114 -1.85 -0.56 -13.29
C PHE A 114 -2.07 -1.14 -14.70
N ALA A 115 -1.68 -0.42 -15.76
CA ALA A 115 -1.78 -0.92 -17.13
C ALA A 115 -0.96 -2.21 -17.33
N PHE A 116 0.27 -2.27 -16.80
CA PHE A 116 1.08 -3.49 -16.84
C PHE A 116 0.48 -4.60 -15.97
N PHE A 117 0.12 -4.29 -14.73
CA PHE A 117 -0.52 -5.21 -13.79
C PHE A 117 -1.78 -5.86 -14.39
N SER A 118 -2.67 -5.05 -14.97
CA SER A 118 -3.94 -5.49 -15.51
C SER A 118 -3.81 -6.35 -16.77
N ARG A 119 -2.75 -6.13 -17.57
CA ARG A 119 -2.43 -6.90 -18.79
C ARG A 119 -1.72 -8.20 -18.47
N SER A 120 -0.68 -8.16 -17.63
CA SER A 120 0.11 -9.33 -17.27
C SER A 120 0.82 -9.10 -15.95
N LYS A 121 0.37 -9.84 -14.94
CA LYS A 121 0.98 -9.92 -13.61
C LYS A 121 2.46 -10.28 -13.66
N ALA A 122 2.83 -11.22 -14.54
CA ALA A 122 4.21 -11.65 -14.75
C ALA A 122 5.08 -10.54 -15.35
N LEU A 123 4.56 -9.81 -16.35
CA LEU A 123 5.25 -8.68 -16.96
C LEU A 123 5.45 -7.54 -15.95
N TYR A 124 4.39 -7.23 -15.19
CA TYR A 124 4.45 -6.22 -14.14
C TYR A 124 5.51 -6.56 -13.09
N TYR A 125 5.50 -7.80 -12.59
CA TYR A 125 6.53 -8.32 -11.70
C TYR A 125 7.94 -8.15 -12.28
N PHE A 126 8.16 -8.52 -13.54
CA PHE A 126 9.48 -8.42 -14.18
C PHE A 126 9.99 -6.97 -14.27
N ILE A 127 9.11 -6.03 -14.65
CA ILE A 127 9.44 -4.60 -14.75
C ILE A 127 9.80 -4.03 -13.38
N GLU A 128 8.93 -4.23 -12.38
CA GLU A 128 9.13 -3.67 -11.03
C GLU A 128 10.31 -4.32 -10.30
N ARG A 129 10.58 -5.61 -10.53
CA ARG A 129 11.76 -6.30 -9.98
C ARG A 129 13.07 -5.63 -10.38
N ARG A 130 13.13 -5.13 -11.63
CA ARG A 130 14.28 -4.39 -12.13
C ARG A 130 14.33 -2.96 -11.58
N ASN A 131 13.20 -2.26 -11.57
CA ASN A 131 13.13 -0.85 -11.15
C ASN A 131 13.39 -0.66 -9.65
N CYS A 132 12.90 -1.57 -8.81
CA CYS A 132 12.91 -1.44 -7.35
C CYS A 132 13.99 -2.30 -6.67
N ASN A 133 14.92 -2.88 -7.44
CA ASN A 133 15.95 -3.80 -6.95
C ASN A 133 15.39 -4.88 -5.99
N LEU A 134 14.29 -5.53 -6.39
CA LEU A 134 13.57 -6.46 -5.51
C LEU A 134 14.35 -7.76 -5.22
N ALA A 135 15.50 -7.97 -5.87
CA ALA A 135 16.39 -9.09 -5.60
C ALA A 135 16.88 -9.15 -4.14
N ARG A 136 16.86 -8.00 -3.43
CA ARG A 136 17.20 -7.94 -2.00
C ARG A 136 16.26 -8.76 -1.10
N TYR A 137 15.06 -9.09 -1.57
CA TYR A 137 14.06 -9.86 -0.83
C TYR A 137 14.08 -11.35 -1.15
N ASP A 138 14.95 -11.83 -2.05
CA ASP A 138 14.99 -13.25 -2.44
C ASP A 138 15.52 -14.17 -1.32
N ASN A 139 16.30 -13.61 -0.37
CA ASN A 139 16.94 -14.35 0.72
C ASN A 139 16.25 -14.17 2.07
N CYS A 140 15.01 -13.67 2.06
CA CYS A 140 14.18 -13.50 3.26
C CYS A 140 13.26 -14.67 3.51
#